data_AF-A0A3P9MNK4-F1
#
_entry.id   AF-A0A3P9MNK4-F1
#
_cell.length_a   1.000
_cell.length_b   1.000
_cell.length_c   1.000
_cell.angle_alpha   90.00
_cell.angle_beta   90.00
_cell.angle_gamma   90.00
#
_symmetry.space_group_name_H-M   'P 1'
#
loop_
_entity.id
_entity.type
_entity.pdbx_description
1 polymer ?
#
loop_
_entity_poly.entity_id
_entity_poly.type
_entity_poly.pdbx_seq_one_letter_code
_entity_poly.pdbx_strand_id
1 'polypeptide(L)'
;MWTNDDVRDNVKNYYGRRLEASCDLQTSAAACSRSCRPLPESITDALSLVHSEVTKRFFGCGLPFPAKLEGCRILDLGSGSGRDCYAFSKLVGPHGHVTGIDMTEELITASRQYVEYHQTKFGYKNPNVTFVHGYMENLIEAGLLRDSMDIVISNCVICLCPDKKAVLQQAYEVLKTGGELYFSDMYASSVIPDHMREDPLLWGEGMGGSLFWRNLIPLAHSVGFSTPLLVSASRIEVHNDQLKAKAGDISYVSATYRLFKLPKLPSMLSSTVTYKGTVAEFPDQLDFDSSHCFKKDTTVELNGEMAAILQHSRFATDFNIRMLNEQNFSSEPTPQEYCHLNPFLLADKLGSSVKQCSKTGK
;
A
#
# COMPACT_ATOMS: atom_id res chain seq x y z
N MET A 1 -14.06 17.56 20.07
CA MET A 1 -12.86 17.48 19.22
C MET A 1 -11.78 16.69 19.91
N TRP A 2 -11.52 15.50 19.37
CA TRP A 2 -10.40 14.65 19.79
C TRP A 2 -9.06 15.27 19.38
N THR A 3 -8.07 15.13 20.25
CA THR A 3 -6.67 15.41 19.94
C THR A 3 -6.03 14.25 19.17
N ASN A 4 -4.87 14.46 18.57
CA ASN A 4 -4.11 13.38 17.93
C ASN A 4 -3.74 12.27 18.93
N ASP A 5 -3.54 12.61 20.20
CA ASP A 5 -3.21 11.62 21.24
C ASP A 5 -4.44 10.80 21.64
N ASP A 6 -5.63 11.42 21.74
CA ASP A 6 -6.89 10.69 21.98
C ASP A 6 -7.13 9.64 20.88
N VAL A 7 -6.88 10.00 19.62
CA VAL A 7 -6.98 9.10 18.47
C VAL A 7 -6.00 7.94 18.59
N ARG A 8 -4.72 8.21 18.88
CA ARG A 8 -3.68 7.18 19.02
C ARG A 8 -4.02 6.21 20.13
N ASP A 9 -4.47 6.71 21.28
CA ASP A 9 -4.86 5.88 22.41
C ASP A 9 -6.09 5.01 22.08
N ASN A 10 -7.07 5.55 21.34
CA ASN A 10 -8.19 4.74 20.86
C ASN A 10 -7.73 3.58 19.97
N VAL A 11 -6.87 3.86 18.97
CA VAL A 11 -6.37 2.84 18.04
C VAL A 11 -5.51 1.80 18.78
N LYS A 12 -4.61 2.23 19.68
CA LYS A 12 -3.81 1.32 20.51
C LYS A 12 -4.68 0.39 21.34
N ASN A 13 -5.72 0.91 21.98
CA ASN A 13 -6.62 0.07 22.78
C ASN A 13 -7.47 -0.86 21.89
N TYR A 14 -7.90 -0.40 20.72
CA TYR A 14 -8.68 -1.22 19.78
C TYR A 14 -7.88 -2.43 19.28
N TYR A 15 -6.69 -2.19 18.71
CA TYR A 15 -5.88 -3.24 18.10
C TYR A 15 -4.99 -3.99 19.10
N GLY A 16 -4.58 -3.36 20.20
CA GLY A 16 -3.69 -3.98 21.20
C GLY A 16 -4.42 -4.78 22.28
N ARG A 17 -5.70 -4.50 22.55
CA ARG A 17 -6.44 -5.14 23.66
C ARG A 17 -7.78 -5.77 23.28
N ARG A 18 -8.45 -5.26 22.24
CA ARG A 18 -9.84 -5.63 21.94
C ARG A 18 -9.97 -6.66 20.82
N LEU A 19 -9.01 -6.70 19.90
CA LEU A 19 -8.98 -7.68 18.81
C LEU A 19 -8.05 -8.85 19.18
N GLU A 20 -8.55 -10.07 19.11
CA GLU A 20 -7.76 -11.30 19.32
C GLU A 20 -7.44 -11.98 17.99
N ALA A 21 -8.27 -11.81 16.95
CA ALA A 21 -8.09 -12.36 15.61
C ALA A 21 -8.69 -11.48 14.49
N SER A 22 -8.27 -11.69 13.24
CA SER A 22 -8.77 -10.95 12.05
C SER A 22 -10.29 -11.06 11.84
N CYS A 23 -10.92 -12.12 12.35
CA CYS A 23 -12.37 -12.32 12.29
C CYS A 23 -13.16 -11.38 13.20
N ASP A 24 -12.49 -10.65 14.10
CA ASP A 24 -13.14 -9.71 15.02
C ASP A 24 -13.47 -8.37 14.36
N LEU A 25 -12.91 -8.10 13.17
CA LEU A 25 -13.23 -6.91 12.36
C LEU A 25 -14.66 -6.98 11.82
N GLN A 26 -15.40 -5.88 11.93
CA GLN A 26 -16.84 -5.84 11.65
C GLN A 26 -17.19 -5.39 10.23
N THR A 27 -16.16 -5.18 9.41
CA THR A 27 -16.25 -4.79 8.00
C THR A 27 -15.61 -5.86 7.11
N SER A 28 -16.00 -5.90 5.84
CA SER A 28 -15.32 -6.75 4.86
C SER A 28 -13.90 -6.28 4.52
N ALA A 29 -13.37 -5.25 5.20
CA ALA A 29 -12.04 -4.70 4.97
C ALA A 29 -10.98 -5.81 5.04
N ALA A 30 -11.02 -6.67 6.06
CA ALA A 30 -10.14 -7.84 6.18
C ALA A 30 -10.30 -8.86 5.01
N ALA A 31 -11.51 -8.96 4.45
CA ALA A 31 -11.86 -9.86 3.35
C ALA A 31 -11.65 -9.26 1.95
N CYS A 32 -11.27 -7.97 1.84
CA CYS A 32 -10.96 -7.30 0.57
C CYS A 32 -9.74 -7.92 -0.15
N SER A 33 -9.04 -8.83 0.52
CA SER A 33 -7.93 -9.64 0.01
C SER A 33 -8.30 -10.60 -1.12
N ARG A 34 -9.61 -10.80 -1.42
CA ARG A 34 -10.05 -11.49 -2.65
C ARG A 34 -9.86 -10.58 -3.86
N SER A 35 -8.61 -10.25 -4.17
CA SER A 35 -8.27 -9.62 -5.43
C SER A 35 -8.82 -10.49 -6.58
N CYS A 36 -9.26 -9.86 -7.67
CA CYS A 36 -9.79 -10.56 -8.84
C CYS A 36 -8.75 -11.46 -9.55
N ARG A 37 -7.52 -11.54 -9.04
CA ARG A 37 -6.46 -12.42 -9.52
C ARG A 37 -5.93 -13.31 -8.39
N PRO A 38 -5.45 -14.53 -8.69
CA PRO A 38 -4.70 -15.32 -7.73
C PRO A 38 -3.42 -14.57 -7.33
N LEU A 39 -3.03 -14.66 -6.06
CA LEU A 39 -1.71 -14.20 -5.63
C LEU A 39 -0.63 -14.98 -6.39
N PRO A 40 0.48 -14.33 -6.79
CA PRO A 40 1.65 -15.04 -7.29
C PRO A 40 2.06 -16.18 -6.35
N GLU A 41 2.55 -17.28 -6.93
CA GLU A 41 2.97 -18.47 -6.19
C GLU A 41 4.05 -18.13 -5.15
N SER A 42 5.03 -17.30 -5.53
CA SER A 42 6.09 -16.82 -4.63
C SER A 42 5.56 -16.16 -3.36
N ILE A 43 4.44 -15.43 -3.45
CA ILE A 43 3.82 -14.74 -2.33
C ILE A 43 3.04 -15.71 -1.45
N THR A 44 2.30 -16.62 -2.09
CA THR A 44 1.57 -17.67 -1.39
C THR A 44 2.54 -18.56 -0.60
N ASP A 45 3.67 -18.91 -1.22
CA ASP A 45 4.75 -19.65 -0.59
C ASP A 45 5.37 -18.88 0.57
N ALA A 46 5.74 -17.61 0.36
CA ALA A 46 6.30 -16.77 1.42
C ALA A 46 5.36 -16.69 2.64
N LEU A 47 4.07 -16.46 2.41
CA LEU A 47 3.05 -16.43 3.46
C LEU A 47 2.88 -17.77 4.18
N SER A 48 2.95 -18.88 3.44
CA SER A 48 2.84 -20.23 4.02
C SER A 48 3.99 -20.59 4.97
N LEU A 49 5.13 -19.92 4.81
CA LEU A 49 6.32 -20.13 5.64
C LEU A 49 6.34 -19.25 6.90
N VAL A 50 5.42 -18.27 7.01
CA VAL A 50 5.31 -17.41 8.18
C VAL A 50 4.80 -18.21 9.38
N HIS A 51 5.44 -18.02 10.53
CA HIS A 51 5.06 -18.70 11.76
C HIS A 51 3.58 -18.45 12.11
N SER A 52 2.84 -19.50 12.49
CA SER A 52 1.40 -19.42 12.71
C SER A 52 0.98 -18.40 13.78
N GLU A 53 1.74 -18.27 14.87
CA GLU A 53 1.50 -17.27 15.92
C GLU A 53 1.65 -15.81 15.43
N VAL A 54 2.51 -15.57 14.44
CA VAL A 54 2.61 -14.25 13.81
C VAL A 54 1.34 -13.98 13.00
N THR A 55 0.89 -14.96 12.21
CA THR A 55 -0.28 -14.85 11.33
C THR A 55 -1.59 -14.71 12.10
N LYS A 56 -1.73 -15.34 13.28
CA LYS A 56 -2.94 -15.24 14.11
C LYS A 56 -3.25 -13.81 14.56
N ARG A 57 -2.23 -12.97 14.74
CA ARG A 57 -2.33 -11.59 15.23
C ARG A 57 -2.30 -10.54 14.12
N PHE A 58 -2.72 -10.91 12.91
CA PHE A 58 -2.74 -10.03 11.75
C PHE A 58 -4.15 -9.45 11.52
N PHE A 59 -4.24 -8.14 11.25
CA PHE A 59 -5.52 -7.42 11.11
C PHE A 59 -5.63 -6.62 9.79
N GLY A 60 -4.89 -7.01 8.74
CA GLY A 60 -4.88 -6.28 7.46
C GLY A 60 -5.87 -6.79 6.40
N CYS A 61 -5.99 -6.03 5.31
CA CYS A 61 -6.98 -6.21 4.25
C CYS A 61 -6.48 -7.04 3.04
N GLY A 62 -5.29 -7.66 3.13
CA GLY A 62 -4.60 -8.30 2.01
C GLY A 62 -3.09 -8.30 2.19
N LEU A 63 -2.34 -8.30 1.10
CA LEU A 63 -0.89 -8.02 1.09
C LEU A 63 -0.60 -7.11 -0.11
N PRO A 64 -0.26 -5.82 0.09
CA PRO A 64 0.13 -4.94 -1.00
C PRO A 64 1.53 -5.33 -1.47
N PHE A 65 1.62 -6.12 -2.55
CA PHE A 65 2.91 -6.58 -3.08
C PHE A 65 3.32 -5.78 -4.32
N PRO A 66 4.40 -5.00 -4.26
CA PRO A 66 5.02 -4.46 -5.46
C PRO A 66 5.83 -5.54 -6.19
N ALA A 67 5.98 -5.41 -7.51
CA ALA A 67 6.86 -6.26 -8.31
C ALA A 67 8.35 -5.97 -8.05
N LYS A 68 9.26 -6.87 -8.46
CA LYS A 68 10.73 -6.64 -8.45
C LYS A 68 11.25 -6.31 -7.03
N LEU A 69 11.18 -7.28 -6.12
CA LEU A 69 11.51 -7.11 -4.70
C LEU A 69 12.91 -7.57 -4.30
N GLU A 70 13.52 -8.49 -5.06
CA GLU A 70 14.84 -9.05 -4.72
C GLU A 70 15.86 -7.94 -4.46
N GLY A 71 16.56 -8.04 -3.31
CA GLY A 71 17.57 -7.07 -2.87
C GLY A 71 17.05 -5.74 -2.34
N CYS A 72 15.72 -5.49 -2.35
CA CYS A 72 15.17 -4.21 -1.90
C CYS A 72 15.24 -4.05 -0.38
N ARG A 73 15.36 -2.78 0.06
CA ARG A 73 15.12 -2.36 1.43
C ARG A 73 13.67 -1.87 1.57
N ILE A 74 12.87 -2.59 2.34
CA ILE A 74 11.44 -2.33 2.54
C ILE A 74 11.20 -1.80 3.94
N LEU A 75 10.36 -0.77 4.07
CA LEU A 75 9.76 -0.34 5.33
C LEU A 75 8.27 -0.67 5.34
N ASP A 76 7.80 -1.41 6.34
CA ASP A 76 6.39 -1.71 6.58
C ASP A 76 5.84 -0.83 7.71
N LEU A 77 4.90 0.06 7.37
CA LEU A 77 4.24 0.96 8.31
C LEU A 77 3.04 0.27 8.96
N GLY A 78 3.06 0.19 10.29
CA GLY A 78 2.05 -0.53 11.06
C GLY A 78 2.22 -2.04 10.94
N SER A 79 3.45 -2.52 11.15
CA SER A 79 3.83 -3.92 10.88
C SER A 79 3.12 -4.95 11.77
N GLY A 80 2.51 -4.51 12.87
CA GLY A 80 1.86 -5.36 13.85
C GLY A 80 2.79 -6.48 14.35
N SER A 81 2.29 -7.72 14.32
CA SER A 81 3.06 -8.93 14.67
C SER A 81 4.15 -9.30 13.65
N GLY A 82 4.18 -8.64 12.49
CA GLY A 82 5.23 -8.81 11.48
C GLY A 82 4.91 -9.80 10.36
N ARG A 83 3.65 -10.21 10.15
CA ARG A 83 3.27 -11.15 9.06
C ARG A 83 3.80 -10.69 7.70
N ASP A 84 3.48 -9.44 7.34
CA ASP A 84 3.85 -8.88 6.05
C ASP A 84 5.38 -8.70 6.00
N CYS A 85 6.00 -8.20 7.07
CA CYS A 85 7.47 -8.14 7.20
C CYS A 85 8.18 -9.48 6.92
N TYR A 86 7.70 -10.58 7.49
CA TYR A 86 8.32 -11.89 7.29
C TYR A 86 8.09 -12.46 5.90
N ALA A 87 6.90 -12.25 5.32
CA ALA A 87 6.65 -12.60 3.94
C ALA A 87 7.59 -11.81 3.00
N PHE A 88 7.71 -10.49 3.20
CA PHE A 88 8.65 -9.66 2.44
C PHE A 88 10.11 -10.04 2.68
N SER A 89 10.49 -10.42 3.90
CA SER A 89 11.85 -10.90 4.23
C SER A 89 12.24 -12.09 3.36
N LYS A 90 11.30 -12.97 3.02
CA LYS A 90 11.53 -14.06 2.07
C LYS A 90 11.64 -13.57 0.63
N LEU A 91 10.78 -12.63 0.22
CA LEU A 91 10.69 -12.12 -1.15
C LEU A 91 11.85 -11.20 -1.56
N VAL A 92 12.42 -10.46 -0.62
CA VAL A 92 13.59 -9.59 -0.88
C VAL A 92 14.91 -10.37 -0.87
N GLY A 93 14.89 -11.63 -0.44
CA GLY A 93 16.07 -12.48 -0.42
C GLY A 93 17.12 -12.10 0.66
N PRO A 94 18.24 -12.84 0.72
CA PRO A 94 19.26 -12.66 1.75
C PRO A 94 20.05 -11.34 1.62
N HIS A 95 19.93 -10.65 0.48
CA HIS A 95 20.61 -9.36 0.23
C HIS A 95 19.67 -8.16 0.41
N GLY A 96 18.35 -8.38 0.49
CA GLY A 96 17.39 -7.35 0.85
C GLY A 96 17.23 -7.23 2.37
N HIS A 97 16.42 -6.28 2.80
CA HIS A 97 16.15 -6.07 4.22
C HIS A 97 14.76 -5.50 4.44
N VAL A 98 14.05 -5.95 5.48
CA VAL A 98 12.74 -5.43 5.85
C VAL A 98 12.77 -4.80 7.22
N THR A 99 12.27 -3.58 7.34
CA THR A 99 12.07 -2.90 8.62
C THR A 99 10.57 -2.78 8.87
N GLY A 100 10.06 -3.33 9.96
CA GLY A 100 8.69 -3.08 10.43
C GLY A 100 8.68 -2.01 11.51
N ILE A 101 7.74 -1.07 11.45
CA ILE A 101 7.48 -0.12 12.53
C ILE A 101 6.04 -0.25 13.02
N ASP A 102 5.87 -0.27 14.35
CA ASP A 102 4.56 -0.28 14.99
C ASP A 102 4.59 0.52 16.30
N MET A 103 3.46 1.13 16.64
CA MET A 103 3.31 1.93 17.86
C MET A 103 2.99 1.11 19.11
N THR A 104 2.79 -0.21 18.96
CA THR A 104 2.37 -1.12 20.03
C THR A 104 3.54 -1.99 20.48
N GLU A 105 4.05 -1.76 21.69
CA GLU A 105 5.22 -2.44 22.21
C GLU A 105 5.04 -3.95 22.32
N GLU A 106 3.83 -4.40 22.66
CA GLU A 106 3.49 -5.83 22.76
C GLU A 106 3.58 -6.52 21.39
N LEU A 107 3.16 -5.84 20.31
CA LEU A 107 3.25 -6.37 18.95
C LEU A 107 4.70 -6.40 18.46
N ILE A 108 5.50 -5.37 18.77
CA ILE A 108 6.94 -5.34 18.46
C ILE A 108 7.70 -6.42 19.23
N THR A 109 7.32 -6.68 20.48
CA THR A 109 7.93 -7.76 21.26
C THR A 109 7.57 -9.11 20.67
N ALA A 110 6.31 -9.32 20.30
CA ALA A 110 5.85 -10.55 19.65
C ALA A 110 6.53 -10.76 18.29
N SER A 111 6.70 -9.71 17.48
CA SER A 111 7.37 -9.82 16.19
C SER A 111 8.84 -10.21 16.37
N ARG A 112 9.58 -9.57 17.30
CA ARG A 112 10.99 -9.90 17.57
C ARG A 112 11.23 -11.36 18.00
N GLN A 113 10.26 -12.01 18.67
CA GLN A 113 10.39 -13.41 19.11
C GLN A 113 10.58 -14.41 17.97
N TYR A 114 10.12 -14.11 16.76
CA TYR A 114 10.15 -15.04 15.63
C TYR A 114 11.24 -14.74 14.61
N VAL A 115 12.18 -13.82 14.90
CA VAL A 115 13.26 -13.45 13.97
C VAL A 115 14.16 -14.65 13.66
N GLU A 116 14.62 -15.37 14.68
CA GLU A 116 15.48 -16.55 14.52
C GLU A 116 14.76 -17.70 13.81
N TYR A 117 13.46 -17.88 14.08
CA TYR A 117 12.63 -18.87 13.38
C TYR A 117 12.66 -18.63 11.87
N HIS A 118 12.34 -17.41 11.42
CA HIS A 118 12.26 -17.10 10.00
C HIS A 118 13.64 -17.09 9.34
N GLN A 119 14.68 -16.60 10.03
CA GLN A 119 16.07 -16.72 9.56
C GLN A 119 16.42 -18.18 9.25
N THR A 120 16.15 -19.10 10.18
CA THR A 120 16.43 -20.53 10.03
C THR A 120 15.54 -21.14 8.94
N LYS A 121 14.24 -20.84 8.95
CA LYS A 121 13.26 -21.35 7.98
C LYS A 121 13.60 -20.95 6.55
N PHE A 122 14.17 -19.76 6.34
CA PHE A 122 14.56 -19.26 5.03
C PHE A 122 15.99 -19.63 4.62
N GLY A 123 16.78 -20.19 5.54
CA GLY A 123 18.16 -20.62 5.30
C GLY A 123 19.15 -19.45 5.20
N TYR A 124 18.89 -18.34 5.89
CA TYR A 124 19.73 -17.15 5.82
C TYR A 124 20.83 -17.16 6.89
N LYS A 125 22.03 -16.73 6.50
CA LYS A 125 23.18 -16.63 7.40
C LYS A 125 22.93 -15.63 8.54
N ASN A 126 22.28 -14.52 8.24
CA ASN A 126 21.89 -13.47 9.18
C ASN A 126 20.40 -13.17 9.01
N PRO A 127 19.71 -12.67 10.05
CA PRO A 127 18.35 -12.16 9.87
C PRO A 127 18.38 -10.91 8.99
N ASN A 128 17.40 -10.80 8.09
CA ASN A 128 17.23 -9.64 7.20
C ASN A 128 15.96 -8.84 7.54
N VAL A 129 15.51 -8.92 8.79
CA VAL A 129 14.34 -8.20 9.29
C VAL A 129 14.68 -7.46 10.58
N THR A 130 14.10 -6.29 10.77
CA THR A 130 14.24 -5.48 11.99
C THR A 130 12.90 -4.88 12.36
N PHE A 131 12.60 -4.83 13.65
CA PHE A 131 11.37 -4.24 14.17
C PHE A 131 11.68 -3.05 15.07
N VAL A 132 11.03 -1.92 14.80
CA VAL A 132 11.20 -0.64 15.49
C VAL A 132 9.89 -0.27 16.18
N HIS A 133 9.97 0.14 17.44
CA HIS A 133 8.83 0.71 18.13
C HIS A 133 8.79 2.21 17.88
N GLY A 134 7.68 2.73 17.40
CA GLY A 134 7.53 4.16 17.12
C GLY A 134 6.28 4.50 16.33
N TYR A 135 6.07 5.79 16.10
CA TYR A 135 4.95 6.29 15.30
C TYR A 135 5.36 6.45 13.84
N MET A 136 4.48 6.08 12.92
CA MET A 136 4.72 6.26 11.49
C MET A 136 4.73 7.75 11.07
N GLU A 137 4.19 8.64 11.90
CA GLU A 137 4.31 10.10 11.77
C GLU A 137 5.70 10.64 12.11
N ASN A 138 6.57 9.85 12.78
CA ASN A 138 7.87 10.29 13.30
C ASN A 138 9.00 9.28 13.00
N LEU A 139 9.11 8.82 11.75
CA LEU A 139 10.09 7.79 11.34
C LEU A 139 11.54 8.16 11.65
N ILE A 140 11.95 9.41 11.38
CA ILE A 140 13.33 9.85 11.64
C ILE A 140 13.65 9.83 13.14
N GLU A 141 12.71 10.25 13.99
CA GLU A 141 12.86 10.20 15.44
C GLU A 141 12.94 8.75 15.95
N ALA A 142 12.19 7.84 15.33
CA ALA A 142 12.27 6.41 15.59
C ALA A 142 13.58 5.76 15.10
N GLY A 143 14.51 6.53 14.52
CA GLY A 143 15.85 6.10 14.12
C GLY A 143 15.98 5.64 12.67
N LEU A 144 14.97 5.88 11.84
CA LEU A 144 15.04 5.54 10.41
C LEU A 144 15.83 6.61 9.67
N LEU A 145 16.62 6.18 8.69
CA LEU A 145 17.48 7.07 7.92
C LEU A 145 16.73 7.65 6.72
N ARG A 146 17.02 8.92 6.42
CA ARG A 146 16.59 9.56 5.17
C ARG A 146 17.20 8.83 3.96
N ASP A 147 16.48 8.83 2.85
CA ASP A 147 16.95 8.28 1.56
C ASP A 147 17.55 6.86 1.68
N SER A 148 16.93 5.99 2.49
CA SER A 148 17.47 4.67 2.84
C SER A 148 16.62 3.50 2.35
N MET A 149 15.33 3.73 2.10
CA MET A 149 14.36 2.71 1.69
C MET A 149 14.11 2.75 0.18
N ASP A 150 14.03 1.58 -0.44
CA ASP A 150 13.61 1.45 -1.84
C ASP A 150 12.09 1.46 -1.96
N ILE A 151 11.41 0.87 -0.98
CA ILE A 151 9.95 0.72 -0.95
C ILE A 151 9.46 0.97 0.47
N VAL A 152 8.42 1.78 0.62
CA VAL A 152 7.61 1.87 1.83
C VAL A 152 6.28 1.21 1.51
N ILE A 153 5.82 0.31 2.36
CA ILE A 153 4.53 -0.35 2.25
C ILE A 153 3.65 -0.02 3.46
N SER A 154 2.34 -0.11 3.25
CA SER A 154 1.37 -0.02 4.34
C SER A 154 0.08 -0.72 3.93
N ASN A 155 -0.59 -1.34 4.91
CA ASN A 155 -1.77 -2.16 4.68
C ASN A 155 -2.88 -1.81 5.67
N CYS A 156 -3.82 -0.96 5.25
CA CYS A 156 -5.01 -0.55 6.01
C CYS A 156 -4.74 0.12 7.37
N VAL A 157 -3.61 0.84 7.52
CA VAL A 157 -3.30 1.54 8.78
C VAL A 157 -3.16 3.06 8.65
N ILE A 158 -2.97 3.61 7.44
CA ILE A 158 -2.89 5.07 7.26
C ILE A 158 -4.25 5.74 7.54
N CYS A 159 -5.37 5.06 7.27
CA CYS A 159 -6.70 5.53 7.67
C CYS A 159 -6.83 5.72 9.19
N LEU A 160 -6.10 4.93 9.99
CA LEU A 160 -6.11 5.00 11.46
C LEU A 160 -5.25 6.15 12.01
N CYS A 161 -4.41 6.76 11.18
CA CYS A 161 -3.53 7.84 11.59
C CYS A 161 -4.26 9.21 11.56
N PRO A 162 -4.15 10.03 12.62
CA PRO A 162 -4.76 11.36 12.65
C PRO A 162 -4.09 12.32 11.67
N ASP A 163 -2.76 12.29 11.55
CA ASP A 163 -2.00 13.17 10.66
C ASP A 163 -1.41 12.41 9.46
N LYS A 164 -2.28 12.17 8.46
CA LYS A 164 -1.91 11.51 7.21
C LYS A 164 -0.83 12.27 6.44
N LYS A 165 -0.79 13.59 6.56
CA LYS A 165 0.23 14.40 5.89
C LYS A 165 1.60 14.13 6.49
N ALA A 166 1.71 14.07 7.81
CA ALA A 166 2.95 13.70 8.49
C ALA A 166 3.44 12.31 8.08
N VAL A 167 2.55 11.31 7.98
CA VAL A 167 2.91 9.96 7.50
C VAL A 167 3.48 10.00 6.09
N LEU A 168 2.78 10.63 5.15
CA LEU A 168 3.26 10.73 3.77
C LEU A 168 4.60 11.48 3.71
N GLN A 169 4.75 12.55 4.50
CA GLN A 169 5.99 13.31 4.56
C GLN A 169 7.15 12.46 5.10
N GLN A 170 6.96 11.73 6.19
CA GLN A 170 8.00 10.84 6.71
C GLN A 170 8.34 9.70 5.75
N ALA A 171 7.34 9.09 5.10
CA ALA A 171 7.56 8.09 4.05
C ALA A 171 8.40 8.67 2.90
N TYR A 172 8.10 9.90 2.46
CA TYR A 172 8.89 10.61 1.45
C TYR A 172 10.33 10.86 1.91
N GLU A 173 10.54 11.21 3.18
CA GLU A 173 11.88 11.47 3.73
C GLU A 173 12.77 10.22 3.77
N VAL A 174 12.21 9.06 4.14
CA VAL A 174 12.98 7.80 4.23
C VAL A 174 13.20 7.11 2.88
N LEU A 175 12.35 7.39 1.88
CA LEU A 175 12.51 6.85 0.53
C LEU A 175 13.73 7.42 -0.18
N LYS A 176 14.47 6.59 -0.89
CA LYS A 176 15.46 7.03 -1.88
C LYS A 176 14.78 7.79 -3.01
N THR A 177 15.55 8.61 -3.74
CA THR A 177 15.09 9.08 -5.06
C THR A 177 14.86 7.86 -5.98
N GLY A 178 13.71 7.79 -6.62
CA GLY A 178 13.25 6.62 -7.38
C GLY A 178 12.49 5.57 -6.56
N GLY A 179 12.49 5.70 -5.23
CA GLY A 179 11.75 4.82 -4.33
C GLY A 179 10.24 5.07 -4.40
N GLU A 180 9.47 4.11 -3.91
CA GLU A 180 8.00 4.18 -3.95
C GLU A 180 7.33 3.92 -2.59
N LEU A 181 6.21 4.61 -2.36
CA LEU A 181 5.22 4.24 -1.37
C LEU A 181 4.15 3.40 -2.09
N TYR A 182 4.05 2.11 -1.75
CA TYR A 182 3.09 1.17 -2.32
C TYR A 182 2.16 0.66 -1.22
N PHE A 183 0.92 1.13 -1.19
CA PHE A 183 0.06 0.92 -0.03
C PHE A 183 -1.40 0.67 -0.39
N SER A 184 -2.05 -0.15 0.42
CA SER A 184 -3.51 -0.36 0.38
C SER A 184 -4.14 0.33 1.57
N ASP A 185 -5.24 1.05 1.36
CA ASP A 185 -5.94 1.73 2.44
C ASP A 185 -7.45 1.88 2.16
N MET A 186 -8.20 2.27 3.20
CA MET A 186 -9.62 2.58 3.13
C MET A 186 -9.85 4.02 2.66
N TYR A 187 -10.67 4.17 1.60
CA TYR A 187 -11.05 5.46 1.05
C TYR A 187 -12.56 5.64 1.06
N ALA A 188 -12.98 6.87 1.36
CA ALA A 188 -14.37 7.27 1.40
C ALA A 188 -14.82 7.93 0.09
N SER A 189 -16.11 7.80 -0.22
CA SER A 189 -16.76 8.41 -1.39
C SER A 189 -16.97 9.92 -1.25
N SER A 190 -16.90 10.43 -0.02
CA SER A 190 -17.02 11.85 0.33
C SER A 190 -16.14 12.19 1.53
N VAL A 191 -16.09 13.47 1.92
CA VAL A 191 -15.40 13.89 3.14
C VAL A 191 -16.15 13.36 4.36
N ILE A 192 -15.44 12.66 5.25
CA ILE A 192 -16.02 12.15 6.49
C ILE A 192 -16.43 13.33 7.41
N PRO A 193 -17.71 13.43 7.83
CA PRO A 193 -18.19 14.42 8.77
C PRO A 193 -17.55 14.29 10.17
N ASP A 194 -17.46 15.40 10.91
CA ASP A 194 -16.77 15.41 12.21
C ASP A 194 -17.39 14.45 13.23
N HIS A 195 -18.71 14.30 13.28
CA HIS A 195 -19.37 13.35 14.19
C HIS A 195 -18.99 11.89 13.94
N MET A 196 -18.59 11.53 12.71
CA MET A 196 -18.09 10.19 12.38
C MET A 196 -16.59 10.05 12.70
N ARG A 197 -15.81 11.13 12.56
CA ARG A 197 -14.39 11.17 12.96
C ARG A 197 -14.23 11.04 14.47
N GLU A 198 -15.13 11.64 15.23
CA GLU A 198 -15.15 11.61 16.70
C GLU A 198 -15.76 10.32 17.26
N ASP A 199 -16.29 9.43 16.41
CA ASP A 199 -16.83 8.14 16.85
C ASP A 199 -15.70 7.10 17.01
N PRO A 200 -15.44 6.59 18.23
CA PRO A 200 -14.35 5.67 18.51
C PRO A 200 -14.41 4.37 17.72
N LEU A 201 -15.63 3.88 17.48
CA LEU A 201 -15.85 2.61 16.81
C LEU A 201 -15.65 2.77 15.30
N LEU A 202 -16.20 3.83 14.69
CA LEU A 202 -15.94 4.13 13.28
C LEU A 202 -14.45 4.38 13.03
N TRP A 203 -13.76 5.08 13.94
CA TRP A 203 -12.31 5.27 13.81
C TRP A 203 -11.54 3.96 13.93
N GLY A 204 -11.89 3.13 14.92
CA GLY A 204 -11.25 1.82 15.14
C GLY A 204 -11.39 0.88 13.94
N GLU A 205 -12.49 0.98 13.18
CA GLU A 205 -12.71 0.25 11.93
C GLU A 205 -12.11 0.95 10.68
N GLY A 206 -11.36 2.05 10.85
CA GLY A 206 -10.76 2.84 9.75
C GLY A 206 -11.73 3.74 8.99
N MET A 207 -13.04 3.59 9.21
CA MET A 207 -14.10 4.33 8.52
C MET A 207 -14.11 5.82 8.87
N GLY A 208 -13.96 6.15 10.16
CA GLY A 208 -13.94 7.52 10.67
C GLY A 208 -12.69 8.29 10.21
N GLY A 209 -11.58 7.58 10.04
CA GLY A 209 -10.33 8.17 9.58
C GLY A 209 -10.09 8.08 8.07
N SER A 210 -10.98 7.47 7.29
CA SER A 210 -10.81 7.29 5.85
C SER A 210 -10.68 8.61 5.10
N LEU A 211 -9.72 8.67 4.16
CA LEU A 211 -9.54 9.85 3.33
C LEU A 211 -10.59 9.87 2.20
N PHE A 212 -11.17 11.03 1.92
CA PHE A 212 -11.92 11.21 0.66
C PHE A 212 -10.96 10.97 -0.50
N TRP A 213 -11.25 9.99 -1.38
CA TRP A 213 -10.29 9.53 -2.38
C TRP A 213 -9.68 10.66 -3.25
N ARG A 214 -10.46 11.70 -3.58
CA ARG A 214 -9.95 12.84 -4.37
C ARG A 214 -8.88 13.65 -3.65
N ASN A 215 -8.88 13.65 -2.31
CA ASN A 215 -7.92 14.41 -1.51
C ASN A 215 -6.54 13.74 -1.48
N LEU A 216 -6.41 12.48 -1.91
CA LEU A 216 -5.10 11.82 -1.98
C LEU A 216 -4.15 12.53 -2.95
N ILE A 217 -4.66 12.97 -4.11
CA ILE A 217 -3.88 13.58 -5.19
C ILE A 217 -3.22 14.90 -4.71
N PRO A 218 -3.97 15.93 -4.26
CA PRO A 218 -3.36 17.15 -3.77
C PRO A 218 -2.51 16.94 -2.52
N LEU A 219 -2.84 15.96 -1.67
CA LEU A 219 -2.03 15.62 -0.51
C LEU A 219 -0.65 15.07 -0.92
N ALA A 220 -0.62 14.11 -1.86
CA ALA A 220 0.60 13.53 -2.40
C ALA A 220 1.49 14.60 -3.05
N HIS A 221 0.90 15.45 -3.90
CA HIS A 221 1.61 16.57 -4.53
C HIS A 221 2.15 17.56 -3.50
N SER A 222 1.40 17.87 -2.44
CA SER A 222 1.85 18.79 -1.39
C SER A 222 3.08 18.32 -0.61
N VAL A 223 3.32 17.00 -0.60
CA VAL A 223 4.50 16.37 0.02
C VAL A 223 5.66 16.26 -0.97
N GLY A 224 5.36 16.18 -2.27
CA GLY A 224 6.35 16.06 -3.35
C GLY A 224 6.38 14.69 -4.05
N PHE A 225 5.42 13.81 -3.76
CA PHE A 225 5.25 12.57 -4.53
C PHE A 225 4.74 12.85 -5.94
N SER A 226 4.99 11.91 -6.85
CA SER A 226 4.32 11.84 -8.15
C SER A 226 2.80 11.77 -7.99
N THR A 227 2.07 11.97 -9.09
CA THR A 227 0.65 11.62 -9.16
C THR A 227 0.44 10.16 -8.70
N PRO A 228 -0.52 9.89 -7.77
CA PRO A 228 -0.82 8.54 -7.34
C PRO A 228 -1.27 7.66 -8.51
N LEU A 229 -0.73 6.45 -8.61
CA LEU A 229 -1.15 5.46 -9.61
C LEU A 229 -2.02 4.40 -8.94
N LEU A 230 -3.27 4.29 -9.37
CA LEU A 230 -4.23 3.32 -8.83
C LEU A 230 -3.94 1.92 -9.38
N VAL A 231 -3.64 0.96 -8.51
CA VAL A 231 -3.28 -0.41 -8.89
C VAL A 231 -4.47 -1.36 -8.82
N SER A 232 -5.18 -1.38 -7.70
CA SER A 232 -6.33 -2.25 -7.48
C SER A 232 -7.35 -1.60 -6.56
N ALA A 233 -8.61 -2.05 -6.65
CA ALA A 233 -9.66 -1.58 -5.75
C ALA A 233 -10.75 -2.64 -5.56
N SER A 234 -11.36 -2.66 -4.38
CA SER A 234 -12.52 -3.49 -4.04
C SER A 234 -13.50 -2.73 -3.16
N ARG A 235 -14.80 -3.01 -3.31
CA ARG A 235 -15.84 -2.48 -2.42
C ARG A 235 -15.66 -3.03 -1.00
N ILE A 236 -15.88 -2.16 -0.01
CA ILE A 236 -15.99 -2.58 1.38
C ILE A 236 -17.47 -2.63 1.73
N GLU A 237 -17.92 -3.79 2.18
CA GLU A 237 -19.26 -4.02 2.70
C GLU A 237 -19.25 -3.91 4.22
N VAL A 238 -20.19 -3.14 4.76
CA VAL A 238 -20.41 -2.98 6.20
C VAL A 238 -21.55 -3.91 6.58
N HIS A 239 -21.22 -5.02 7.24
CA HIS A 239 -22.21 -6.05 7.60
C HIS A 239 -22.91 -5.78 8.93
N ASN A 240 -22.29 -4.99 9.82
CA ASN A 240 -22.87 -4.65 11.11
C ASN A 240 -23.90 -3.51 10.96
N ASP A 241 -25.15 -3.76 11.37
CA ASP A 241 -26.24 -2.78 11.27
C ASP A 241 -26.00 -1.51 12.08
N GLN A 242 -25.34 -1.60 13.24
CA GLN A 242 -24.98 -0.42 14.05
C GLN A 242 -23.93 0.44 13.35
N LEU A 243 -22.91 -0.19 12.75
CA LEU A 243 -21.92 0.52 11.94
C LEU A 243 -22.56 1.14 10.71
N LYS A 244 -23.44 0.41 10.03
CA LYS A 244 -24.15 0.89 8.85
C LYS A 244 -25.03 2.11 9.17
N ALA A 245 -25.73 2.09 10.31
CA ALA A 245 -26.50 3.23 10.79
C ALA A 245 -25.62 4.44 11.10
N LYS A 246 -24.43 4.23 11.67
CA LYS A 246 -23.45 5.30 11.97
C LYS A 246 -22.74 5.83 10.71
N ALA A 247 -22.50 4.97 9.72
CA ALA A 247 -21.79 5.31 8.49
C ALA A 247 -22.65 6.12 7.49
N GLY A 248 -23.97 6.04 7.61
CA GLY A 248 -24.91 6.74 6.74
C GLY A 248 -24.75 6.34 5.28
N ASP A 249 -24.80 7.34 4.39
CA ASP A 249 -24.72 7.15 2.93
C ASP A 249 -23.27 7.09 2.39
N ILE A 250 -22.27 7.14 3.27
CA ILE A 250 -20.87 7.09 2.85
C ILE A 250 -20.51 5.66 2.45
N SER A 251 -20.14 5.48 1.19
CA SER A 251 -19.57 4.24 0.70
C SER A 251 -18.04 4.24 0.80
N TYR A 252 -17.48 3.05 0.97
CA TYR A 252 -16.05 2.81 1.20
C TYR A 252 -15.48 1.82 0.18
N VAL A 253 -14.20 2.01 -0.15
CA VAL A 253 -13.41 1.07 -0.96
C VAL A 253 -12.06 0.85 -0.32
N SER A 254 -11.55 -0.37 -0.46
CA SER A 254 -10.13 -0.65 -0.27
C SER A 254 -9.44 -0.40 -1.60
N ALA A 255 -8.37 0.38 -1.63
CA ALA A 255 -7.63 0.64 -2.85
C ALA A 255 -6.13 0.63 -2.62
N THR A 256 -5.41 0.01 -3.56
CA THR A 256 -3.95 0.03 -3.62
C THR A 256 -3.48 1.13 -4.54
N TYR A 257 -2.65 2.02 -4.02
CA TYR A 257 -1.96 3.04 -4.80
C TYR A 257 -0.45 2.87 -4.70
N ARG A 258 0.24 3.41 -5.71
CA ARG A 258 1.69 3.59 -5.68
C ARG A 258 2.06 5.02 -6.03
N LEU A 259 2.97 5.59 -5.25
CA LEU A 259 3.45 6.98 -5.35
C LEU A 259 4.98 6.96 -5.38
N PHE A 260 5.60 7.70 -6.29
CA PHE A 260 7.05 7.70 -6.45
C PHE A 260 7.69 8.99 -5.97
N LYS A 261 8.86 8.86 -5.34
CA LYS A 261 9.73 10.00 -5.05
C LYS A 261 10.61 10.27 -6.26
N LEU A 262 10.23 11.25 -7.07
CA LEU A 262 11.00 11.64 -8.25
C LEU A 262 12.14 12.62 -7.88
N PRO A 263 13.17 12.76 -8.74
CA PRO A 263 14.11 13.86 -8.62
C PRO A 263 13.39 15.22 -8.62
N LYS A 264 13.95 16.23 -7.96
CA LYS A 264 13.31 17.58 -7.86
C LYS A 264 12.97 18.23 -9.21
N LEU A 265 13.75 17.93 -10.24
CA LEU A 265 13.58 18.42 -11.61
C LEU A 265 13.70 17.22 -12.56
N PRO A 266 12.65 16.39 -12.69
CA PRO A 266 12.67 15.27 -13.60
C PRO A 266 12.50 15.76 -15.05
N SER A 267 13.04 15.01 -16.00
CA SER A 267 12.72 15.22 -17.42
C SER A 267 11.26 14.82 -17.63
N MET A 268 10.40 15.79 -17.94
CA MET A 268 8.98 15.57 -18.23
C MET A 268 8.73 15.39 -19.73
N LEU A 269 9.72 14.88 -20.47
CA LEU A 269 9.58 14.58 -21.89
C LEU A 269 8.80 13.29 -22.10
N SER A 270 7.78 13.35 -22.95
CA SER A 270 7.11 12.15 -23.44
C SER A 270 8.12 11.19 -24.04
N SER A 271 7.89 9.89 -23.86
CA SER A 271 8.83 8.85 -24.25
C SER A 271 8.12 7.65 -24.82
N THR A 272 8.76 6.99 -25.78
CA THR A 272 8.40 5.61 -26.11
C THR A 272 9.16 4.66 -25.21
N VAL A 273 8.46 3.68 -24.64
CA VAL A 273 9.06 2.64 -23.79
C VAL A 273 8.74 1.25 -24.31
N THR A 274 9.70 0.35 -24.20
CA THR A 274 9.53 -1.07 -24.51
C THR A 274 9.95 -1.90 -23.30
N TYR A 275 9.04 -2.73 -22.80
CA TYR A 275 9.35 -3.65 -21.70
C TYR A 275 10.17 -4.84 -22.19
N LYS A 276 11.26 -5.17 -21.47
CA LYS A 276 12.22 -6.23 -21.85
C LYS A 276 11.81 -7.63 -21.38
N GLY A 277 10.82 -7.75 -20.50
CA GLY A 277 10.47 -9.05 -19.90
C GLY A 277 11.46 -9.54 -18.85
N THR A 278 12.18 -8.63 -18.19
CA THR A 278 13.28 -8.96 -17.26
C THR A 278 12.87 -8.96 -15.78
N VAL A 279 11.64 -8.55 -15.45
CA VAL A 279 11.11 -8.75 -14.09
C VAL A 279 10.72 -10.21 -13.96
N ALA A 280 11.36 -10.92 -13.04
CA ALA A 280 11.31 -12.39 -12.94
C ALA A 280 9.88 -12.93 -12.79
N GLU A 281 9.03 -12.25 -12.03
CA GLU A 281 7.64 -12.65 -11.81
C GLU A 281 6.71 -12.28 -12.97
N PHE A 282 7.18 -11.44 -13.90
CA PHE A 282 6.38 -10.84 -14.97
C PHE A 282 7.09 -10.91 -16.33
N PRO A 283 7.53 -12.09 -16.81
CA PRO A 283 8.35 -12.18 -18.02
C PRO A 283 7.61 -11.74 -19.29
N ASP A 284 6.30 -11.96 -19.38
CA ASP A 284 5.52 -11.69 -20.59
C ASP A 284 4.84 -10.30 -20.56
N GLN A 285 4.43 -9.87 -19.37
CA GLN A 285 3.66 -8.65 -19.19
C GLN A 285 3.79 -8.13 -17.76
N LEU A 286 4.12 -6.84 -17.61
CA LEU A 286 4.13 -6.14 -16.33
C LEU A 286 2.87 -5.29 -16.18
N ASP A 287 1.98 -5.70 -15.28
CA ASP A 287 0.81 -4.91 -14.89
C ASP A 287 1.27 -3.88 -13.84
N PHE A 288 1.56 -2.66 -14.28
CA PHE A 288 2.22 -1.64 -13.45
C PHE A 288 1.23 -0.89 -12.56
N ASP A 289 0.06 -0.59 -13.12
CA ASP A 289 -1.12 -0.05 -12.43
C ASP A 289 -2.38 -0.38 -13.26
N SER A 290 -3.55 0.13 -12.85
CA SER A 290 -4.83 -0.15 -13.50
C SER A 290 -4.98 0.42 -14.92
N SER A 291 -4.13 1.38 -15.30
CA SER A 291 -4.11 2.06 -16.60
C SER A 291 -2.90 1.65 -17.46
N HIS A 292 -1.80 1.22 -16.85
CA HIS A 292 -0.55 0.88 -17.54
C HIS A 292 -0.21 -0.61 -17.44
N CYS A 293 -0.20 -1.27 -18.59
CA CYS A 293 0.11 -2.67 -18.76
C CYS A 293 1.15 -2.83 -19.88
N PHE A 294 2.35 -3.27 -19.54
CA PHE A 294 3.48 -3.31 -20.45
C PHE A 294 3.75 -4.74 -20.91
N LYS A 295 3.37 -5.05 -22.16
CA LYS A 295 3.70 -6.34 -22.79
C LYS A 295 5.14 -6.35 -23.26
N LYS A 296 5.80 -7.50 -23.09
CA LYS A 296 7.17 -7.71 -23.56
C LYS A 296 7.27 -7.38 -25.06
N ASP A 297 8.36 -6.70 -25.43
CA ASP A 297 8.70 -6.33 -26.80
C ASP A 297 7.66 -5.44 -27.52
N THR A 298 6.68 -4.91 -26.77
CA THR A 298 5.68 -3.96 -27.28
C THR A 298 6.08 -2.54 -26.91
N THR A 299 6.14 -1.65 -27.90
CA THR A 299 6.45 -0.23 -27.68
C THR A 299 5.18 0.55 -27.42
N VAL A 300 5.18 1.35 -26.36
CA VAL A 300 4.07 2.24 -26.00
C VAL A 300 4.59 3.65 -25.77
N GLU A 301 3.78 4.65 -26.11
CA GLU A 301 4.07 6.05 -25.79
C GLU A 301 3.53 6.38 -24.41
N LEU A 302 4.32 7.10 -23.62
CA LEU A 302 3.98 7.54 -22.28
C LEU A 302 4.17 9.05 -22.14
N ASN A 303 3.36 9.65 -21.27
CA ASN A 303 3.56 11.02 -20.83
C ASN A 303 4.88 11.18 -20.05
N GLY A 304 5.28 12.44 -19.84
CA GLY A 304 6.53 12.79 -19.17
C GLY A 304 6.66 12.24 -17.75
N GLU A 305 5.60 12.32 -16.93
CA GLU A 305 5.66 11.87 -15.53
C GLU A 305 5.83 10.36 -15.45
N MET A 306 5.07 9.58 -16.22
CA MET A 306 5.19 8.13 -16.24
C MET A 306 6.53 7.67 -16.82
N ALA A 307 7.05 8.37 -17.84
CA ALA A 307 8.41 8.13 -18.34
C ALA A 307 9.48 8.40 -17.27
N ALA A 308 9.36 9.48 -16.50
CA ALA A 308 10.25 9.81 -15.40
C ALA A 308 10.20 8.76 -14.28
N ILE A 309 9.00 8.25 -13.95
CA ILE A 309 8.81 7.15 -12.99
C ILE A 309 9.60 5.92 -13.44
N LEU A 310 9.43 5.48 -14.68
CA LEU A 310 10.16 4.31 -15.19
C LEU A 310 11.68 4.56 -15.24
N GLN A 311 12.11 5.76 -15.63
CA GLN A 311 13.53 6.10 -15.75
C GLN A 311 14.26 6.15 -14.41
N HIS A 312 13.60 6.62 -13.35
CA HIS A 312 14.26 6.87 -12.06
C HIS A 312 13.98 5.78 -11.02
N SER A 313 12.96 4.96 -11.20
CA SER A 313 12.67 3.86 -10.28
C SER A 313 13.55 2.64 -10.52
N ARG A 314 13.44 1.65 -9.63
CA ARG A 314 14.11 0.35 -9.78
C ARG A 314 13.76 -0.38 -11.09
N PHE A 315 12.70 0.02 -11.80
CA PHE A 315 12.28 -0.57 -13.07
C PHE A 315 13.10 -0.09 -14.28
N ALA A 316 13.93 0.93 -14.13
CA ALA A 316 14.65 1.56 -15.25
C ALA A 316 15.40 0.58 -16.15
N THR A 317 16.04 -0.44 -15.56
CA THR A 317 16.80 -1.44 -16.30
C THR A 317 15.91 -2.42 -17.08
N ASP A 318 14.62 -2.51 -16.77
CA ASP A 318 13.66 -3.42 -17.42
C ASP A 318 12.99 -2.82 -18.65
N PHE A 319 13.25 -1.54 -18.93
CA PHE A 319 12.68 -0.83 -20.07
C PHE A 319 13.77 -0.32 -21.00
N ASN A 320 13.45 -0.29 -22.30
CA ASN A 320 14.15 0.54 -23.27
C ASN A 320 13.36 1.84 -23.39
N ILE A 321 13.93 2.96 -22.94
CA ILE A 321 13.25 4.27 -22.92
C ILE A 321 13.91 5.15 -23.97
N ARG A 322 13.12 5.70 -24.89
CA ARG A 322 13.56 6.69 -25.88
C ARG A 322 12.73 7.96 -25.73
N MET A 323 13.41 9.05 -25.42
CA MET A 323 12.80 10.37 -25.29
C MET A 323 12.35 10.89 -26.66
N LEU A 324 11.15 11.46 -26.72
CA LEU A 324 10.65 12.10 -27.92
C LEU A 324 11.12 13.56 -27.95
N ASN A 325 11.72 13.97 -29.07
CA ASN A 325 12.16 15.34 -29.28
C ASN A 325 11.00 16.17 -29.84
N GLU A 326 10.02 16.55 -29.02
CA GLU A 326 9.09 17.63 -29.38
C GLU A 326 8.38 18.24 -28.16
N GLN A 327 8.37 19.58 -28.13
CA GLN A 327 7.63 20.37 -27.14
C GLN A 327 6.14 20.37 -27.49
N ASN A 328 5.36 19.55 -26.82
CA ASN A 328 3.93 19.82 -26.69
C ASN A 328 3.64 20.15 -25.22
N PHE A 329 3.50 21.44 -24.94
CA PHE A 329 2.86 21.92 -23.72
C PHE A 329 1.45 21.34 -23.68
N SER A 330 1.19 20.40 -22.76
CA SER A 330 -0.17 20.10 -22.36
C SER A 330 -0.53 21.01 -21.18
N SER A 331 -1.74 21.57 -21.29
CA SER A 331 -2.38 22.51 -20.38
C SER A 331 -2.45 22.00 -18.93
N GLU A 332 -2.60 22.93 -17.98
CA GLU A 332 -2.89 22.59 -16.58
C GLU A 332 -4.04 21.57 -16.48
N PRO A 333 -3.93 20.59 -15.58
CA PRO A 333 -4.88 19.49 -15.54
C PRO A 333 -6.28 19.98 -15.15
N THR A 334 -7.27 19.57 -15.93
CA THR A 334 -8.69 19.84 -15.67
C THR A 334 -9.26 18.87 -14.62
N PRO A 335 -10.34 19.23 -13.88
CA PRO A 335 -10.93 18.34 -12.88
C PRO A 335 -11.47 16.99 -13.40
N GLN A 336 -11.62 16.83 -14.72
CA GLN A 336 -12.02 15.59 -15.40
C GLN A 336 -10.86 14.59 -15.58
N GLU A 337 -9.61 15.02 -15.36
CA GLU A 337 -8.40 14.30 -15.79
C GLU A 337 -8.04 13.07 -14.93
N TYR A 338 -8.52 13.02 -13.69
CA TYR A 338 -8.20 11.92 -12.75
C TYR A 338 -9.30 10.86 -12.64
N CYS A 339 -10.21 10.75 -13.62
CA CYS A 339 -11.27 9.75 -13.57
C CYS A 339 -10.73 8.30 -13.52
N HIS A 340 -9.59 8.05 -14.15
CA HIS A 340 -8.89 6.77 -14.16
C HIS A 340 -8.29 6.41 -12.79
N LEU A 341 -8.12 7.40 -11.90
CA LEU A 341 -7.68 7.22 -10.52
C LEU A 341 -8.83 7.04 -9.55
N ASN A 342 -10.08 6.98 -10.01
CA ASN A 342 -11.23 6.80 -9.12
C ASN A 342 -11.32 5.32 -8.67
N PRO A 343 -11.08 5.02 -7.38
CA PRO A 343 -11.05 3.64 -6.90
C PRO A 343 -12.45 3.01 -6.89
N PHE A 344 -13.51 3.82 -6.80
CA PHE A 344 -14.89 3.34 -6.87
C PHE A 344 -15.24 2.81 -8.26
N LEU A 345 -14.83 3.54 -9.31
CA LEU A 345 -15.05 3.10 -10.70
C LEU A 345 -14.25 1.83 -11.01
N LEU A 346 -13.00 1.73 -10.52
CA LEU A 346 -12.21 0.52 -10.70
C LEU A 346 -12.82 -0.67 -9.97
N ALA A 347 -13.25 -0.49 -8.72
CA ALA A 347 -13.91 -1.54 -7.94
C ALA A 347 -15.19 -2.03 -8.63
N ASP A 348 -16.00 -1.13 -9.19
CA ASP A 348 -17.23 -1.49 -9.91
C ASP A 348 -16.94 -2.24 -11.22
N LYS A 349 -15.90 -1.83 -11.96
CA LYS A 349 -15.43 -2.52 -13.18
C LYS A 349 -14.94 -3.94 -12.87
N LEU A 350 -14.16 -4.10 -11.80
CA LEU A 350 -13.64 -5.39 -11.38
C LEU A 350 -14.75 -6.30 -10.83
N GLY A 351 -15.65 -5.77 -9.99
CA GLY A 351 -16.80 -6.51 -9.46
C GLY A 351 -17.78 -6.96 -10.54
N SER A 352 -18.04 -6.13 -11.56
CA SER A 352 -18.90 -6.49 -12.70
C SER A 352 -18.30 -7.59 -13.60
N SER A 353 -16.98 -7.75 -13.57
CA SER A 353 -16.25 -8.78 -14.33
C SER A 353 -16.31 -10.15 -13.65
N VAL A 354 -16.65 -10.21 -12.36
CA VAL A 354 -16.92 -11.45 -11.63
C VAL A 354 -18.38 -11.84 -11.91
N LYS A 355 -18.64 -12.53 -13.04
CA LYS A 355 -19.93 -13.19 -13.24
C LYS A 355 -20.21 -14.07 -12.03
N GLN A 356 -21.34 -13.81 -11.35
CA GLN A 356 -21.88 -14.70 -10.33
C GLN A 356 -21.93 -16.11 -10.90
N CYS A 357 -21.03 -16.98 -10.45
CA CYS A 357 -21.24 -18.41 -10.56
C CYS A 357 -22.40 -18.73 -9.62
N SER A 358 -23.62 -18.51 -10.10
CA SER A 358 -24.84 -18.96 -9.46
C SER A 358 -24.79 -20.48 -9.44
N LYS A 359 -24.41 -21.06 -8.29
CA LYS A 359 -24.80 -22.43 -7.98
C LYS A 359 -26.31 -22.45 -7.77
N THR A 360 -27.07 -22.48 -8.86
CA THR A 360 -28.42 -23.03 -8.86
C THR A 360 -28.28 -24.54 -8.93
N GLY A 361 -28.85 -25.20 -7.92
CA GLY A 361 -28.62 -26.59 -7.60
C GLY A 361 -29.22 -27.60 -8.58
N LYS A 362 -28.80 -28.84 -8.36
CA LYS A 362 -29.68 -29.99 -8.21
C LYS A 362 -29.20 -30.82 -7.05
#